data_AF-A0A7W6JTI1-F1
#
_entry.id   AF-A0A7W6JTI1-F1
#
_cell.length_a   1.000
_cell.length_b   1.000
_cell.length_c   1.000
_cell.angle_alpha   90.00
_cell.angle_beta   90.00
_cell.angle_gamma   90.00
#
_symmetry.space_group_name_H-M   'P 1'
#
loop_
_entity.id
_entity.type
_entity.pdbx_description
1 polymer ?
#
loop_
_entity_poly.entity_id
_entity_poly.type
_entity_poly.pdbx_seq_one_letter_code
_entity_poly.pdbx_strand_id
1 'polypeptide(L)'
;MIGKIAALGLVSLLGLSALAWRQPAPATSTPAASPSATNPAGAAPVRAKAASLVAEGAMLPERLLECRLSRITNFNPAREQAPSEFTYEGDHRFALLLPSIPVRTTEPPLSTLPPEPVDPRTRIVADPDGISGGAAAKPFERVVDYWPERVEMTTPIGNGSVNLIILQRSQAKPGLIDLFMTRATDAVSWDEKHIYSGHCKPSEKRAG
;
A
#
# COMPACT_ATOMS: atom_id res chain seq x y z
N MET A 1 -31.45 28.37 48.80
CA MET A 1 -30.60 27.28 49.35
C MET A 1 -29.39 27.18 48.43
N ILE A 2 -28.24 27.82 48.67
CA ILE A 2 -27.27 27.77 49.79
C ILE A 2 -26.76 26.35 50.07
N GLY A 3 -25.47 26.15 49.78
CA GLY A 3 -24.60 25.04 50.21
C GLY A 3 -23.40 24.86 49.27
N LYS A 4 -22.38 25.75 49.28
CA LYS A 4 -21.09 25.68 50.06
C LYS A 4 -20.12 24.62 49.49
N ILE A 5 -19.00 24.95 48.82
CA ILE A 5 -17.73 25.66 49.19
C ILE A 5 -16.58 24.70 49.61
N ALA A 6 -15.43 24.91 48.94
CA ALA A 6 -14.01 24.66 49.30
C ALA A 6 -13.52 23.19 49.34
N ALA A 7 -12.25 22.85 49.09
CA ALA A 7 -10.97 23.57 49.23
C ALA A 7 -9.90 22.87 48.33
N LEU A 8 -9.09 23.58 47.52
CA LEU A 8 -7.74 24.13 47.79
C LEU A 8 -6.59 23.11 47.98
N GLY A 9 -5.52 23.30 47.18
CA GLY A 9 -4.15 22.79 47.37
C GLY A 9 -3.32 22.95 46.07
N LEU A 10 -2.78 24.13 45.75
CA LEU A 10 -1.38 24.61 45.93
C LEU A 10 -0.29 23.68 45.32
N VAL A 11 0.25 24.00 44.13
CA VAL A 11 1.51 24.76 43.83
C VAL A 11 2.82 23.96 44.03
N SER A 12 3.56 23.79 42.92
CA SER A 12 5.03 23.96 42.79
C SER A 12 5.38 23.93 41.29
N LEU A 13 5.73 25.04 40.65
CA LEU A 13 7.03 25.75 40.58
C LEU A 13 8.17 24.96 39.93
N LEU A 14 8.65 25.53 38.82
CA LEU A 14 10.03 25.59 38.32
C LEU A 14 10.66 24.34 37.70
N GLY A 15 11.01 24.47 36.43
CA GLY A 15 11.90 23.56 35.71
C GLY A 15 12.20 24.00 34.27
N LEU A 16 12.52 25.29 34.06
CA LEU A 16 13.16 25.74 32.82
C LEU A 16 14.57 25.15 32.74
N SER A 17 14.91 24.48 31.65
CA SER A 17 16.30 24.26 31.25
C SER A 17 16.37 24.27 29.73
N ALA A 18 16.72 25.45 29.21
CA ALA A 18 17.15 25.63 27.84
C ALA A 18 18.68 25.71 27.80
N LEU A 19 19.23 25.18 26.70
CA LEU A 19 20.51 25.48 26.06
C LEU A 19 21.81 25.02 26.75
N ALA A 20 22.51 24.09 26.09
CA ALA A 20 23.92 24.29 25.76
C ALA A 20 24.31 23.45 24.53
N TRP A 21 24.48 24.15 23.41
CA TRP A 21 25.14 23.66 22.20
C TRP A 21 26.62 23.33 22.48
N ARG A 22 27.13 22.27 21.84
CA ARG A 22 28.57 22.12 21.60
C ARG A 22 28.80 21.62 20.17
N GLN A 23 29.23 22.54 19.31
CA GLN A 23 30.03 22.23 18.13
C GLN A 23 31.51 22.10 18.53
N PRO A 24 32.30 21.31 17.78
CA PRO A 24 33.67 21.71 17.47
C PRO A 24 33.87 21.97 15.96
N ALA A 25 34.82 22.88 15.74
CA ALA A 25 35.23 23.59 14.54
C ALA A 25 36.02 22.71 13.51
N PRO A 26 36.43 23.29 12.35
CA PRO A 26 36.74 22.58 11.10
C PRO A 26 38.21 22.20 10.97
N ALA A 27 38.51 21.25 10.07
CA ALA A 27 39.86 21.04 9.55
C ALA A 27 39.82 21.05 8.01
N THR A 28 40.40 22.09 7.45
CA THR A 28 40.79 22.28 6.05
C THR A 28 41.97 21.36 5.70
N SER A 29 41.92 20.67 4.56
CA SER A 29 43.03 20.55 3.59
C SER A 29 42.68 19.62 2.41
N THR A 30 42.42 20.21 1.24
CA THR A 30 42.89 19.69 -0.06
C THR A 30 44.40 20.02 -0.20
N PRO A 31 45.23 19.32 -1.02
CA PRO A 31 44.91 19.00 -2.43
C PRO A 31 45.53 17.70 -3.01
N ALA A 32 45.18 17.47 -4.30
CA ALA A 32 46.05 17.05 -5.40
C ALA A 32 45.86 15.64 -6.02
N ALA A 33 45.37 15.69 -7.27
CA ALA A 33 45.92 15.08 -8.49
C ALA A 33 45.95 13.54 -8.67
N SER A 34 45.16 13.08 -9.65
CA SER A 34 45.38 11.86 -10.45
C SER A 34 46.73 11.91 -11.20
N PRO A 35 47.34 10.76 -11.61
CA PRO A 35 46.96 10.16 -12.90
C PRO A 35 47.01 8.61 -12.99
N SER A 36 46.45 8.14 -14.10
CA SER A 36 46.22 6.79 -14.63
C SER A 36 47.36 5.75 -14.53
N ALA A 37 46.98 4.47 -14.36
CA ALA A 37 47.63 3.32 -15.01
C ALA A 37 46.72 2.06 -15.01
N THR A 38 46.08 1.82 -16.15
CA THR A 38 45.98 0.55 -16.91
C THR A 38 45.87 -0.81 -16.18
N ASN A 39 44.67 -1.41 -16.29
CA ASN A 39 44.25 -2.82 -16.54
C ASN A 39 45.31 -3.92 -16.82
N PRO A 40 45.00 -5.25 -16.82
CA PRO A 40 43.66 -5.92 -16.80
C PRO A 40 43.55 -7.20 -15.91
N ALA A 41 42.35 -7.73 -15.71
CA ALA A 41 41.97 -9.13 -16.01
C ALA A 41 40.78 -9.63 -15.14
N GLY A 42 39.73 -10.08 -15.82
CA GLY A 42 38.94 -11.23 -15.35
C GLY A 42 37.77 -10.96 -14.41
N ALA A 43 36.72 -10.30 -14.90
CA ALA A 43 35.37 -10.61 -14.45
C ALA A 43 34.40 -10.44 -15.63
N ALA A 44 33.83 -11.55 -16.05
CA ALA A 44 32.89 -11.64 -17.16
C ALA A 44 31.72 -10.66 -16.98
N PRO A 45 31.18 -10.07 -18.06
CA PRO A 45 29.91 -9.37 -17.98
C PRO A 45 28.83 -10.43 -17.73
N VAL A 46 28.39 -10.55 -16.47
CA VAL A 46 27.13 -11.19 -16.16
C VAL A 46 26.07 -10.39 -16.89
N ARG A 47 25.61 -10.99 -17.98
CA ARG A 47 24.51 -10.56 -18.81
C ARG A 47 23.28 -10.50 -17.91
N ALA A 48 23.05 -9.37 -17.24
CA ALA A 48 21.79 -9.04 -16.60
C ALA A 48 20.74 -8.81 -17.71
N LYS A 49 20.30 -9.91 -18.32
CA LYS A 49 19.22 -9.95 -19.30
C LYS A 49 17.94 -10.23 -18.55
N ALA A 50 17.34 -9.20 -17.96
CA ALA A 50 15.90 -9.11 -17.69
C ALA A 50 15.46 -7.71 -17.19
N ALA A 51 16.06 -6.62 -17.68
CA ALA A 51 15.26 -5.40 -17.82
C ALA A 51 14.48 -5.59 -19.11
N SER A 52 13.31 -6.23 -19.00
CA SER A 52 12.37 -6.26 -20.12
C SER A 52 11.97 -4.81 -20.33
N LEU A 53 12.51 -4.21 -21.40
CA LEU A 53 12.02 -2.96 -21.96
C LEU A 53 10.51 -3.13 -22.08
N VAL A 54 9.74 -2.56 -21.16
CA VAL A 54 8.31 -2.37 -21.33
C VAL A 54 8.22 -1.44 -22.52
N ALA A 55 7.99 -2.02 -23.70
CA ALA A 55 7.83 -1.25 -24.91
C ALA A 55 6.73 -0.20 -24.64
N GLU A 56 6.98 1.04 -25.02
CA GLU A 56 5.97 2.09 -24.99
C GLU A 56 4.74 1.58 -25.77
N GLY A 57 3.60 1.43 -25.08
CA GLY A 57 2.40 0.79 -25.64
C GLY A 57 2.22 -0.71 -25.35
N ALA A 58 3.04 -1.31 -24.49
CA ALA A 58 2.78 -2.65 -23.97
C ALA A 58 1.46 -2.65 -23.18
N MET A 59 0.62 -3.65 -23.41
CA MET A 59 -0.66 -3.82 -22.72
C MET A 59 -0.51 -4.84 -21.59
N LEU A 60 -1.04 -4.53 -20.41
CA LEU A 60 -1.32 -5.52 -19.38
C LEU A 60 -2.50 -6.39 -19.87
N PRO A 61 -2.43 -7.72 -19.72
CA PRO A 61 -3.56 -8.56 -20.05
C PRO A 61 -4.71 -8.33 -19.06
N GLU A 62 -5.91 -8.69 -19.48
CA GLU A 62 -7.03 -8.84 -18.56
C GLU A 62 -6.68 -9.89 -17.48
N ARG A 63 -6.98 -9.56 -16.22
CA ARG A 63 -6.68 -10.39 -15.06
C ARG A 63 -7.95 -10.55 -14.23
N LEU A 64 -8.51 -11.76 -14.24
CA LEU A 64 -9.47 -12.18 -13.23
C LEU A 64 -8.70 -12.75 -12.05
N LEU A 65 -8.85 -12.15 -10.88
CA LEU A 65 -8.18 -12.56 -9.65
C LEU A 65 -9.20 -13.24 -8.75
N GLU A 66 -8.93 -14.49 -8.40
CA GLU A 66 -9.72 -15.27 -7.44
C GLU A 66 -8.97 -15.34 -6.11
N CYS A 67 -9.60 -14.82 -5.06
CA CYS A 67 -8.97 -14.54 -3.78
C CYS A 67 -9.65 -15.29 -2.63
N ARG A 68 -8.85 -15.65 -1.62
CA ARG A 68 -9.31 -16.09 -0.30
C ARG A 68 -8.79 -15.13 0.75
N LEU A 69 -9.69 -14.49 1.47
CA LEU A 69 -9.39 -13.43 2.43
C LEU A 69 -9.85 -13.83 3.83
N SER A 70 -9.09 -13.45 4.84
CA SER A 70 -9.47 -13.59 6.24
C SER A 70 -9.40 -12.23 6.92
N ARG A 71 -10.26 -12.01 7.91
CA ARG A 71 -10.29 -10.78 8.70
C ARG A 71 -9.16 -10.79 9.72
N ILE A 72 -8.41 -9.70 9.81
CA ILE A 72 -7.41 -9.51 10.86
C ILE A 72 -8.12 -9.01 12.12
N THR A 73 -7.90 -9.67 13.26
CA THR A 73 -8.65 -9.40 14.51
C THR A 73 -7.83 -8.71 15.59
N ASN A 74 -6.51 -8.63 15.43
CA ASN A 74 -5.58 -8.09 16.42
C ASN A 74 -4.67 -7.00 15.83
N PHE A 75 -5.15 -6.28 14.82
CA PHE A 75 -4.42 -5.15 14.25
C PHE A 75 -4.24 -4.05 15.31
N ASN A 76 -3.04 -3.49 15.40
CA ASN A 76 -2.67 -2.46 16.35
C ASN A 76 -1.92 -1.34 15.60
N PRO A 77 -2.57 -0.20 15.31
CA PRO A 77 -1.94 0.88 14.56
C PRO A 77 -0.82 1.59 15.34
N ALA A 78 -0.70 1.38 16.65
CA ALA A 78 0.35 1.99 17.46
C ALA A 78 1.70 1.25 17.35
N ARG A 79 1.77 0.16 16.58
CA ARG A 79 2.99 -0.64 16.40
C ARG A 79 3.10 -1.16 14.97
N GLU A 80 4.33 -1.25 14.48
CA GLU A 80 4.63 -2.03 13.28
C GLU A 80 4.51 -3.53 13.60
N GLN A 81 3.56 -4.22 12.96
CA GLN A 81 3.34 -5.66 13.12
C GLN A 81 3.81 -6.41 11.88
N ALA A 82 4.64 -7.43 12.07
CA ALA A 82 4.97 -8.35 11.00
C ALA A 82 3.75 -9.19 10.59
N PRO A 83 3.64 -9.67 9.34
CA PRO A 83 2.53 -10.51 8.91
C PRO A 83 2.30 -11.75 9.78
N SER A 84 3.35 -12.31 10.38
CA SER A 84 3.27 -13.46 11.29
C SER A 84 2.61 -13.17 12.64
N GLU A 85 2.44 -11.90 13.01
CA GLU A 85 1.80 -11.48 14.25
C GLU A 85 0.27 -11.35 14.12
N PHE A 86 -0.27 -11.35 12.90
CA PHE A 86 -1.69 -11.20 12.68
C PHE A 86 -2.46 -12.49 13.01
N THR A 87 -3.56 -12.30 13.72
CA THR A 87 -4.57 -13.33 13.96
C THR A 87 -5.68 -13.16 12.94
N TYR A 88 -6.07 -14.26 12.31
CA TYR A 88 -7.02 -14.29 11.20
C TYR A 88 -8.32 -15.00 11.59
N GLU A 89 -9.45 -14.49 11.12
CA GLU A 89 -10.78 -15.07 11.30
C GLU A 89 -11.50 -15.17 9.94
N GLY A 90 -12.21 -16.28 9.73
CA GLY A 90 -12.99 -16.52 8.51
C GLY A 90 -12.16 -16.95 7.29
N ASP A 91 -12.86 -17.39 6.25
CA ASP A 91 -12.32 -17.68 4.91
C ASP A 91 -13.34 -17.20 3.87
N HIS A 92 -13.13 -15.98 3.41
CA HIS A 92 -14.04 -15.27 2.53
C HIS A 92 -13.60 -15.40 1.09
N ARG A 93 -14.54 -15.76 0.22
CA ARG A 93 -14.30 -15.77 -1.23
C ARG A 93 -14.43 -14.34 -1.75
N PHE A 94 -13.49 -13.96 -2.60
CA PHE A 94 -13.52 -12.66 -3.26
C PHE A 94 -12.99 -12.80 -4.69
N ALA A 95 -13.56 -12.11 -5.65
CA ALA A 95 -13.04 -12.09 -7.01
C ALA A 95 -13.07 -10.69 -7.62
N LEU A 96 -12.01 -10.33 -8.32
CA LEU A 96 -11.81 -9.00 -8.92
C LEU A 96 -11.43 -9.15 -10.39
N LEU A 97 -12.03 -8.35 -11.26
CA LEU A 97 -11.60 -8.22 -12.65
C LEU A 97 -10.85 -6.91 -12.87
N LEU A 98 -9.61 -7.01 -13.35
CA LEU A 98 -8.84 -5.90 -13.90
C LEU A 98 -8.80 -6.05 -15.44
N PRO A 99 -9.33 -5.10 -16.21
CA PRO A 99 -9.34 -5.18 -17.66
C PRO A 99 -7.93 -5.03 -18.25
N SER A 100 -7.80 -5.35 -19.54
CA SER A 100 -6.61 -5.02 -20.31
C SER A 100 -6.45 -3.50 -20.44
N ILE A 101 -5.28 -2.99 -20.04
CA ILE A 101 -4.93 -1.56 -20.05
C ILE A 101 -3.48 -1.37 -20.50
N PRO A 102 -3.08 -0.18 -20.98
CA PRO A 102 -1.67 0.11 -21.21
C PRO A 102 -0.87 0.00 -19.91
N VAL A 103 0.35 -0.55 -19.99
CA VAL A 103 1.29 -0.54 -18.87
C VAL A 103 1.62 0.92 -18.54
N ARG A 104 1.45 1.29 -17.27
CA ARG A 104 1.80 2.62 -16.79
C ARG A 104 3.32 2.84 -16.89
N THR A 105 3.71 3.94 -17.53
CA THR A 105 5.11 4.37 -17.68
C THR A 105 5.44 5.62 -16.84
N THR A 106 4.43 6.27 -16.25
CA THR A 106 4.57 7.45 -15.39
C THR A 106 4.37 7.09 -13.92
N GLU A 107 4.84 7.93 -13.00
CA GLU A 107 4.62 7.72 -11.57
C GLU A 107 3.10 7.74 -11.24
N PRO A 108 2.63 6.96 -10.27
CA PRO A 108 1.29 7.08 -9.72
C PRO A 108 0.93 8.52 -9.34
N PRO A 109 -0.28 9.00 -9.65
CA PRO A 109 -0.72 10.31 -9.18
C PRO A 109 -0.81 10.34 -7.66
N LEU A 110 -0.38 11.45 -7.04
CA LEU A 110 -0.57 11.69 -5.62
C LEU A 110 -2.05 11.59 -5.25
N SER A 111 -2.35 11.05 -4.07
CA SER A 111 -3.74 10.87 -3.60
C SER A 111 -4.50 12.19 -3.41
N THR A 112 -3.80 13.32 -3.40
CA THR A 112 -4.37 14.68 -3.32
C THR A 112 -4.78 15.25 -4.68
N LEU A 113 -4.36 14.63 -5.79
CA LEU A 113 -4.74 15.04 -7.14
C LEU A 113 -6.08 14.39 -7.54
N PRO A 114 -6.82 14.99 -8.48
CA PRO A 114 -8.03 14.38 -9.03
C PRO A 114 -7.77 12.95 -9.53
N PRO A 115 -8.71 12.00 -9.31
CA PRO A 115 -8.58 10.65 -9.84
C PRO A 115 -8.47 10.63 -11.37
N GLU A 116 -7.63 9.75 -11.89
CA GLU A 116 -7.61 9.44 -13.32
C GLU A 116 -8.87 8.66 -13.72
N PRO A 117 -9.28 8.72 -15.00
CA PRO A 117 -10.40 7.92 -15.50
C PRO A 117 -10.19 6.42 -15.26
N VAL A 118 -11.22 5.76 -14.73
CA VAL A 118 -11.23 4.32 -14.47
C VAL A 118 -11.95 3.58 -15.59
N ASP A 119 -11.37 2.47 -16.08
CA ASP A 119 -12.07 1.59 -17.03
C ASP A 119 -13.29 0.96 -16.32
N PRO A 120 -14.52 1.16 -16.84
CA PRO A 120 -15.76 0.72 -16.19
C PRO A 120 -15.90 -0.80 -16.11
N ARG A 121 -15.07 -1.57 -16.83
CA ARG A 121 -15.02 -3.03 -16.71
C ARG A 121 -14.32 -3.48 -15.43
N THR A 122 -13.53 -2.62 -14.80
CA THR A 122 -12.91 -2.89 -13.49
C THR A 122 -14.00 -3.05 -12.45
N ARG A 123 -14.11 -4.24 -11.84
CA ARG A 123 -15.21 -4.55 -10.92
C ARG A 123 -14.89 -5.71 -9.98
N ILE A 124 -15.53 -5.70 -8.82
CA ILE A 124 -15.63 -6.87 -7.95
C ILE A 124 -16.64 -7.83 -8.59
N VAL A 125 -16.19 -9.02 -8.96
CA VAL A 125 -16.99 -10.03 -9.66
C VAL A 125 -17.70 -10.96 -8.67
N ALA A 126 -17.10 -11.21 -7.51
CA ALA A 126 -17.69 -12.02 -6.46
C ALA A 126 -17.31 -11.49 -5.08
N ASP A 127 -18.32 -11.28 -4.24
CA ASP A 127 -18.20 -10.99 -2.80
C ASP A 127 -19.43 -11.57 -2.08
N PRO A 128 -19.57 -12.91 -2.01
CA PRO A 128 -20.76 -13.56 -1.47
C PRO A 128 -21.00 -13.25 0.01
N ASP A 129 -19.93 -12.97 0.76
CA ASP A 129 -19.99 -12.68 2.19
C ASP A 129 -20.19 -11.19 2.48
N GLY A 130 -20.17 -10.34 1.44
CA GLY A 130 -20.39 -8.89 1.56
C GLY A 130 -19.28 -8.16 2.31
N ILE A 131 -18.06 -8.71 2.34
CA ILE A 131 -16.94 -8.15 3.11
C ILE A 131 -16.49 -6.78 2.58
N SER A 132 -16.79 -6.46 1.31
CA SER A 132 -16.53 -5.15 0.70
C SER A 132 -17.56 -4.06 1.05
N GLY A 133 -18.54 -4.37 1.91
CA GLY A 133 -19.49 -3.36 2.41
C GLY A 133 -20.38 -2.75 1.32
N GLY A 134 -20.74 -3.53 0.30
CA GLY A 134 -21.57 -3.07 -0.82
C GLY A 134 -20.80 -2.40 -1.96
N ALA A 135 -19.46 -2.35 -1.89
CA ALA A 135 -18.61 -1.85 -2.98
C ALA A 135 -18.84 -2.63 -4.29
N ALA A 136 -19.18 -3.91 -4.23
CA ALA A 136 -19.44 -4.72 -5.43
C ALA A 136 -20.57 -4.18 -6.33
N ALA A 137 -21.48 -3.37 -5.79
CA ALA A 137 -22.58 -2.76 -6.54
C ALA A 137 -22.24 -1.38 -7.14
N LYS A 138 -20.99 -0.91 -7.00
CA LYS A 138 -20.59 0.45 -7.34
C LYS A 138 -19.33 0.47 -8.22
N PRO A 139 -19.19 1.49 -9.09
CA PRO A 139 -17.96 1.64 -9.87
C PRO A 139 -16.79 2.05 -8.98
N PHE A 140 -15.58 1.64 -9.36
CA PHE A 140 -14.36 2.16 -8.75
C PHE A 140 -14.18 3.64 -9.09
N GLU A 141 -13.82 4.46 -8.11
CA GLU A 141 -13.55 5.89 -8.29
C GLU A 141 -12.08 6.14 -8.62
N ARG A 142 -11.18 5.28 -8.14
CA ARG A 142 -9.75 5.35 -8.40
C ARG A 142 -9.19 3.95 -8.59
N VAL A 143 -8.37 3.79 -9.63
CA VAL A 143 -7.59 2.59 -9.90
C VAL A 143 -6.21 3.03 -10.37
N VAL A 144 -5.19 2.73 -9.58
CA VAL A 144 -3.79 2.92 -9.92
C VAL A 144 -3.18 1.55 -10.09
N ASP A 145 -3.08 1.11 -11.34
CA ASP A 145 -2.50 -0.18 -11.71
C ASP A 145 -1.05 0.02 -12.17
N TYR A 146 -0.13 -0.17 -11.24
CA TYR A 146 1.31 -0.13 -11.46
C TYR A 146 1.87 -1.55 -11.31
N TRP A 147 1.28 -2.48 -12.06
CA TRP A 147 1.70 -3.88 -12.04
C TRP A 147 3.04 -4.06 -12.77
N PRO A 148 3.97 -4.88 -12.24
CA PRO A 148 3.79 -5.83 -11.13
C PRO A 148 4.00 -5.33 -9.70
N GLU A 149 4.36 -4.08 -9.51
CA GLU A 149 4.76 -3.53 -8.22
C GLU A 149 3.56 -3.44 -7.27
N ARG A 150 2.47 -2.78 -7.70
CA ARG A 150 1.29 -2.55 -6.87
C ARG A 150 0.07 -2.16 -7.70
N VAL A 151 -1.11 -2.61 -7.28
CA VAL A 151 -2.38 -2.06 -7.74
C VAL A 151 -3.13 -1.52 -6.53
N GLU A 152 -3.60 -0.28 -6.59
CA GLU A 152 -4.36 0.36 -5.53
C GLU A 152 -5.69 0.86 -6.07
N MET A 153 -6.78 0.55 -5.38
CA MET A 153 -8.13 0.83 -5.86
C MET A 153 -9.03 1.30 -4.73
N THR A 154 -9.94 2.22 -5.04
CA THR A 154 -10.99 2.64 -4.10
C THR A 154 -12.38 2.57 -4.74
N THR A 155 -13.33 2.08 -3.95
CA THR A 155 -14.75 2.05 -4.31
C THR A 155 -15.55 2.74 -3.22
N PRO A 156 -16.47 3.67 -3.53
CA PRO A 156 -17.23 4.37 -2.52
C PRO A 156 -18.18 3.41 -1.80
N ILE A 157 -18.20 3.40 -0.46
CA ILE A 157 -19.17 2.61 0.32
C ILE A 157 -20.25 3.48 0.97
N GLY A 158 -20.11 4.80 0.91
CA GLY A 158 -21.11 5.79 1.37
C GLY A 158 -20.58 6.65 2.52
N ASN A 159 -21.24 7.77 2.82
CA ASN A 159 -20.88 8.68 3.92
C ASN A 159 -19.41 9.15 3.88
N GLY A 160 -18.86 9.38 2.68
CA GLY A 160 -17.45 9.77 2.50
C GLY A 160 -16.43 8.64 2.76
N SER A 161 -16.89 7.42 3.03
CA SER A 161 -16.02 6.25 3.21
C SER A 161 -15.84 5.50 1.89
N VAL A 162 -14.66 4.90 1.73
CA VAL A 162 -14.28 4.03 0.62
C VAL A 162 -13.88 2.64 1.11
N ASN A 163 -14.06 1.64 0.25
CA ASN A 163 -13.38 0.36 0.34
C ASN A 163 -12.06 0.48 -0.40
N LEU A 164 -10.95 0.39 0.31
CA LEU A 164 -9.59 0.40 -0.22
C LEU A 164 -9.13 -1.03 -0.47
N ILE A 165 -8.64 -1.31 -1.68
CA ILE A 165 -8.04 -2.59 -2.06
C ILE A 165 -6.62 -2.33 -2.54
N ILE A 166 -5.66 -3.08 -2.01
CA ILE A 166 -4.26 -3.07 -2.44
C ILE A 166 -3.87 -4.48 -2.87
N LEU A 167 -3.27 -4.59 -4.05
CA LEU A 167 -2.69 -5.82 -4.58
C LEU A 167 -1.19 -5.63 -4.76
N GLN A 168 -0.42 -6.66 -4.44
CA GLN A 168 1.02 -6.69 -4.70
C GLN A 168 1.49 -8.12 -4.89
N ARG A 169 2.65 -8.32 -5.52
CA ARG A 169 3.24 -9.67 -5.59
C ARG A 169 3.53 -10.18 -4.19
N SER A 170 3.16 -11.44 -3.94
CA SER A 170 3.44 -12.05 -2.65
C SER A 170 4.93 -12.32 -2.49
N GLN A 171 5.54 -11.73 -1.46
CA GLN A 171 6.92 -12.01 -1.08
C GLN A 171 7.03 -13.36 -0.37
N ALA A 172 6.01 -13.74 0.40
CA ALA A 172 5.97 -14.98 1.16
C ALA A 172 5.61 -16.20 0.29
N LYS A 173 4.81 -16.02 -0.77
CA LYS A 173 4.34 -17.11 -1.65
C LYS A 173 4.54 -16.77 -3.12
N PRO A 174 5.72 -17.04 -3.70
CA PRO A 174 6.01 -16.73 -5.10
C PRO A 174 4.94 -17.29 -6.05
N GLY A 175 4.51 -16.46 -7.00
CA GLY A 175 3.43 -16.81 -7.95
C GLY A 175 2.02 -16.47 -7.47
N LEU A 176 1.84 -16.06 -6.21
CA LEU A 176 0.59 -15.51 -5.70
C LEU A 176 0.64 -13.98 -5.63
N ILE A 177 -0.55 -13.39 -5.51
CA ILE A 177 -0.77 -11.96 -5.30
C ILE A 177 -1.33 -11.80 -3.90
N ASP A 178 -0.71 -10.95 -3.08
CA ASP A 178 -1.29 -10.59 -1.79
C ASP A 178 -2.36 -9.52 -2.02
N LEU A 179 -3.52 -9.69 -1.38
CA LEU A 179 -4.58 -8.71 -1.35
C LEU A 179 -4.77 -8.23 0.09
N PHE A 180 -4.77 -6.91 0.26
CA PHE A 180 -5.18 -6.23 1.48
C PHE A 180 -6.42 -5.40 1.17
N MET A 181 -7.43 -5.47 2.03
CA MET A 181 -8.66 -4.71 1.89
C MET A 181 -9.08 -4.12 3.23
N THR A 182 -9.47 -2.86 3.21
CA THR A 182 -10.00 -2.19 4.39
C THR A 182 -11.07 -1.16 4.01
N ARG A 183 -11.79 -0.66 5.01
CA ARG A 183 -12.60 0.55 4.87
C ARG A 183 -11.77 1.73 5.36
N ALA A 184 -11.86 2.84 4.63
CA ALA A 184 -11.11 4.04 4.95
C ALA A 184 -11.98 5.28 4.73
N THR A 185 -11.79 6.31 5.55
CA THR A 185 -12.36 7.64 5.33
C THR A 185 -11.37 8.59 4.65
N ASP A 186 -10.08 8.33 4.78
CA ASP A 186 -9.00 9.04 4.09
C ASP A 186 -7.72 8.17 4.03
N ALA A 187 -6.60 8.77 3.59
CA ALA A 187 -5.33 8.07 3.42
C ALA A 187 -4.69 7.58 4.75
N VAL A 188 -5.12 8.09 5.90
CA VAL A 188 -4.50 7.83 7.21
C VAL A 188 -5.45 7.19 8.23
N SER A 189 -6.73 7.07 7.91
CA SER A 189 -7.77 6.50 8.78
C SER A 189 -8.34 5.21 8.19
N TRP A 190 -8.08 4.09 8.87
CA TRP A 190 -8.60 2.78 8.52
C TRP A 190 -9.57 2.29 9.59
N ASP A 191 -10.60 1.56 9.16
CA ASP A 191 -11.52 0.87 10.06
C ASP A 191 -10.88 -0.44 10.52
N GLU A 192 -10.34 -0.43 11.73
CA GLU A 192 -9.68 -1.58 12.37
C GLU A 192 -10.56 -2.84 12.42
N LYS A 193 -11.90 -2.70 12.40
CA LYS A 193 -12.81 -3.84 12.44
C LYS A 193 -12.97 -4.52 11.10
N HIS A 194 -12.58 -3.86 10.01
CA HIS A 194 -12.81 -4.30 8.63
C HIS A 194 -11.52 -4.41 7.85
N ILE A 195 -10.46 -4.92 8.48
CA ILE A 195 -9.19 -5.22 7.82
C ILE A 195 -9.19 -6.68 7.37
N TYR A 196 -9.00 -6.91 6.08
CA TYR A 196 -8.93 -8.22 5.47
C TYR A 196 -7.62 -8.39 4.72
N SER A 197 -7.04 -9.58 4.79
CA SER A 197 -5.86 -9.92 4.01
C SER A 197 -5.91 -11.37 3.55
N GLY A 198 -5.27 -11.66 2.43
CA GLY A 198 -5.12 -13.00 1.94
C GLY A 198 -4.42 -13.03 0.59
N HIS A 199 -4.69 -14.09 -0.17
CA HIS A 199 -4.00 -14.32 -1.43
C HIS A 199 -4.97 -14.52 -2.58
N CYS A 200 -4.54 -14.07 -3.75
CA CYS A 200 -5.22 -14.27 -5.02
C CYS A 200 -4.38 -15.09 -5.98
N LYS A 201 -5.08 -15.80 -6.85
CA LYS A 201 -4.52 -16.44 -8.05
C LYS A 201 -5.14 -15.80 -9.29
N PRO A 202 -4.34 -15.53 -10.34
CA PRO A 202 -4.90 -15.28 -11.66
C PRO A 202 -5.73 -16.49 -12.09
N SER A 203 -6.94 -16.26 -12.56
CA SER A 203 -7.77 -17.33 -13.12
C SER A 203 -7.11 -17.85 -14.39
N GLU A 204 -7.00 -19.17 -14.51
CA GLU A 204 -6.40 -19.83 -15.69
C GLU A 204 -7.35 -19.86 -16.90
N LYS A 205 -8.59 -19.38 -16.75
CA LYS A 205 -9.54 -19.31 -17.85
C LYS A 205 -9.01 -18.35 -18.91
N ARG A 206 -8.44 -18.93 -19.97
CA ARG A 206 -8.14 -18.25 -21.23
C ARG A 206 -9.34 -17.41 -21.62
N ALA A 207 -9.08 -16.12 -21.87
CA ALA A 207 -9.98 -15.27 -22.62
C ALA A 207 -10.39 -16.03 -23.89
N GLY A 208 -11.66 -16.41 -23.95
CA GLY A 208 -12.30 -17.00 -25.13
C GLY A 208 -12.83 -15.91 -26.03
#